data_AF-A0AA96MKF4-F1
#
_entry.id   AF-A0AA96MKF4-F1
#
_cell.length_a   1.000
_cell.length_b   1.000
_cell.length_c   1.000
_cell.angle_alpha   90.00
_cell.angle_beta   90.00
_cell.angle_gamma   90.00
#
_symmetry.space_group_name_H-M   'P 1'
#
loop_
_entity.id
_entity.type
_entity.pdbx_description
1 polymer ?
#
loop_
_entity_poly.entity_id
_entity_poly.type
_entity_poly.pdbx_seq_one_letter_code
_entity_poly.pdbx_strand_id
1 'polypeptide(L)'
;MDAFQYQLTSETSINLKFEYGGEYFTFSLYREEGGWVLHPFDGILLRNQAMCALVVQELFKHKPFQVMLAKENIHFDNIRSTINLENVNAPVASRNEREDRTHPADDLMDFVQQHSLEEVIEYECQLIEERINFYKEILQRMFMDNLGPSDPEFQKVQDIVRIHQYSLDSLSSLNGPNLDAGRRGRF
;
A
#
# COMPACT_ATOMS: atom_id res chain seq x y z
N MET A 1 -8.40 5.72 -34.08
CA MET A 1 -7.29 4.98 -33.47
C MET A 1 -7.71 4.73 -32.04
N ASP A 2 -7.65 3.48 -31.57
CA ASP A 2 -8.20 3.12 -30.26
C ASP A 2 -7.32 3.70 -29.14
N ALA A 3 -7.82 4.76 -28.50
CA ALA A 3 -7.16 5.49 -27.41
C ALA A 3 -6.94 4.66 -26.14
N PHE A 4 -7.42 3.42 -26.11
CA PHE A 4 -7.26 2.50 -24.99
C PHE A 4 -7.15 1.06 -25.49
N GLN A 5 -6.16 0.34 -24.98
CA GLN A 5 -5.90 -1.07 -25.28
C GLN A 5 -5.63 -1.81 -23.96
N TYR A 6 -6.02 -3.07 -23.89
CA TYR A 6 -5.73 -3.92 -22.75
C TYR A 6 -5.38 -5.34 -23.18
N GLN A 7 -4.59 -6.02 -22.37
CA GLN A 7 -4.19 -7.40 -22.58
C GLN A 7 -4.23 -8.13 -21.24
N LEU A 8 -4.99 -9.23 -21.17
CA LEU A 8 -4.92 -10.13 -20.02
C LEU A 8 -3.58 -10.86 -20.07
N THR A 9 -2.81 -10.74 -18.99
CA THR A 9 -1.52 -11.41 -18.84
C THR A 9 -1.66 -12.67 -17.99
N SER A 10 -2.61 -12.66 -17.06
CA SER A 10 -3.05 -13.81 -16.27
C SER A 10 -4.52 -13.63 -15.85
N GLU A 11 -5.10 -14.61 -15.14
CA GLU A 11 -6.44 -14.50 -14.54
C GLU A 11 -6.53 -13.39 -13.46
N THR A 12 -5.38 -12.91 -12.97
CA THR A 12 -5.28 -11.91 -11.89
C THR A 12 -4.47 -10.68 -12.28
N SER A 13 -4.12 -10.52 -13.56
CA SER A 13 -3.28 -9.43 -14.05
C SER A 13 -3.64 -9.00 -15.47
N ILE A 14 -3.84 -7.70 -15.65
CA ILE A 14 -4.23 -7.06 -16.90
C ILE A 14 -3.27 -5.90 -17.16
N ASN A 15 -2.62 -5.92 -18.33
CA ASN A 15 -1.83 -4.80 -18.80
C ASN A 15 -2.72 -3.84 -19.59
N LEU A 16 -2.58 -2.55 -19.32
CA LEU A 16 -3.36 -1.47 -19.91
C LEU A 16 -2.44 -0.52 -20.65
N LYS A 17 -2.91 0.03 -21.77
CA LYS A 17 -2.26 1.10 -22.52
C LYS A 17 -3.29 2.17 -22.84
N PHE A 18 -3.03 3.39 -22.40
CA PHE A 18 -3.96 4.51 -22.48
C PHE A 18 -3.29 5.74 -23.09
N GLU A 19 -3.95 6.35 -24.07
CA GLU A 19 -3.47 7.58 -24.70
C GLU A 19 -3.94 8.81 -23.91
N TYR A 20 -3.00 9.63 -23.45
CA TYR A 20 -3.28 10.89 -22.79
C TYR A 20 -2.44 12.00 -23.40
N GLY A 21 -3.10 13.03 -23.94
CA GLY A 21 -2.42 14.19 -24.54
C GLY A 21 -1.55 13.87 -25.77
N GLY A 22 -1.80 12.75 -26.46
CA GLY A 22 -1.04 12.30 -27.62
C GLY A 22 0.12 11.33 -27.33
N GLU A 23 0.34 11.00 -26.05
CA GLU A 23 1.33 10.00 -25.62
C GLU A 23 0.66 8.80 -24.97
N TYR A 24 1.27 7.62 -25.10
CA TYR A 24 0.75 6.38 -24.52
C TYR A 24 1.39 6.07 -23.17
N PHE A 25 0.55 5.85 -22.17
CA PHE A 25 0.93 5.42 -20.83
C PHE A 25 0.54 3.97 -20.60
N THR A 26 1.37 3.24 -19.86
CA THR A 26 1.15 1.82 -19.56
C THR A 26 0.93 1.59 -18.08
N PHE A 27 -0.03 0.71 -17.76
CA PHE A 27 -0.41 0.37 -16.40
C PHE A 27 -0.56 -1.15 -16.24
N SER A 28 -0.28 -1.64 -15.05
CA SER A 28 -0.66 -2.95 -14.56
C SER A 28 -1.90 -2.81 -13.70
N LEU A 29 -2.92 -3.62 -13.95
CA LEU A 29 -4.04 -3.83 -13.05
C LEU A 29 -3.94 -5.27 -12.56
N TYR A 30 -3.61 -5.46 -11.29
CA TYR A 30 -3.41 -6.79 -10.72
C TYR A 30 -4.16 -6.96 -9.40
N ARG A 31 -4.41 -8.21 -9.01
CA ARG A 31 -5.10 -8.51 -7.75
C ARG A 31 -4.09 -8.65 -6.60
N GLU A 32 -4.35 -7.97 -5.50
CA GLU A 32 -3.56 -8.01 -4.25
C GLU A 32 -4.54 -8.15 -3.07
N GLU A 33 -4.09 -8.65 -1.91
CA GLU A 33 -4.97 -9.00 -0.78
C GLU A 33 -5.94 -7.87 -0.42
N GLY A 34 -7.24 -8.07 -0.71
CA GLY A 34 -8.31 -7.10 -0.46
C GLY A 34 -8.75 -6.22 -1.63
N GLY A 35 -8.18 -6.35 -2.85
CA GLY A 35 -8.67 -5.57 -4.00
C GLY A 35 -7.90 -5.73 -5.32
N TRP A 36 -8.23 -4.88 -6.27
CA TRP A 36 -7.47 -4.69 -7.51
C TRP A 36 -6.60 -3.45 -7.39
N VAL A 37 -5.35 -3.55 -7.79
CA VAL A 37 -4.36 -2.50 -7.69
C VAL A 37 -3.94 -2.07 -9.09
N LEU A 38 -4.09 -0.77 -9.36
CA LEU A 38 -3.64 -0.10 -10.57
C LEU A 38 -2.28 0.56 -10.31
N HIS A 39 -1.27 0.12 -11.04
CA HIS A 39 0.11 0.59 -10.92
C HIS A 39 0.67 1.02 -12.28
N PRO A 40 1.24 2.23 -12.44
CA PRO A 40 1.88 2.62 -13.69
C PRO A 40 3.25 1.93 -13.87
N PHE A 41 3.56 1.49 -15.09
CA PHE A 41 4.91 1.01 -15.43
C PHE A 41 5.86 2.14 -15.84
N ASP A 42 5.31 3.27 -16.30
CA ASP A 42 6.12 4.31 -16.90
C ASP A 42 6.92 5.09 -15.85
N GLY A 43 8.25 5.07 -15.98
CA GLY A 43 9.17 5.80 -15.10
C GLY A 43 8.91 7.31 -15.05
N ILE A 44 8.31 7.88 -16.10
CA ILE A 44 7.89 9.29 -16.14
C ILE A 44 6.76 9.53 -15.12
N LEU A 45 5.79 8.62 -15.03
CA LEU A 45 4.67 8.70 -14.09
C LEU A 45 5.10 8.41 -12.65
N LEU A 46 6.04 7.47 -12.46
CA LEU A 46 6.60 7.16 -11.14
C LEU A 46 7.39 8.35 -10.54
N ARG A 47 8.14 9.09 -11.38
CA ARG A 47 8.88 10.28 -10.95
C ARG A 47 7.99 11.54 -10.85
N ASN A 48 6.85 11.55 -11.54
CA ASN A 48 5.92 12.68 -11.56
C ASN A 48 4.51 12.26 -11.14
N GLN A 49 4.34 12.05 -9.83
CA GLN A 49 3.06 11.66 -9.22
C GLN A 49 1.88 12.56 -9.58
N ALA A 50 2.10 13.88 -9.70
CA ALA A 50 1.05 14.84 -10.06
C ALA A 50 0.50 14.58 -11.47
N MET A 51 1.40 14.30 -12.42
CA MET A 51 1.02 13.91 -13.77
C MET A 51 0.29 12.56 -13.76
N CYS A 52 0.79 11.59 -12.99
CA CYS A 52 0.12 10.30 -12.91
C CYS A 52 -1.29 10.40 -12.35
N ALA A 53 -1.53 11.24 -11.34
CA ALA A 53 -2.87 11.45 -10.81
C ALA A 53 -3.83 11.99 -11.89
N LEU A 54 -3.38 12.93 -12.74
CA LEU A 54 -4.18 13.44 -13.86
C LEU A 54 -4.50 12.34 -14.88
N VAL A 55 -3.50 11.57 -15.29
CA VAL A 55 -3.69 10.48 -16.28
C VAL A 55 -4.63 9.42 -15.74
N VAL A 56 -4.48 9.03 -14.47
CA VAL A 56 -5.32 8.02 -13.80
C VAL A 56 -6.75 8.52 -13.62
N GLN A 57 -6.95 9.78 -13.21
CA GLN A 57 -8.29 10.37 -13.12
C GLN A 57 -9.02 10.38 -14.48
N GLU A 58 -8.29 10.67 -15.56
CA GLU A 58 -8.86 10.63 -16.89
C GLU A 58 -9.16 9.19 -17.34
N LEU A 59 -8.28 8.24 -17.02
CA LEU A 59 -8.49 6.81 -17.27
C LEU A 59 -9.75 6.28 -16.57
N PHE A 60 -9.99 6.66 -15.30
CA PHE A 60 -11.19 6.26 -14.56
C PHE A 60 -12.48 6.82 -15.18
N LYS A 61 -12.42 7.98 -15.84
CA LYS A 61 -13.54 8.57 -16.59
C LYS A 61 -13.70 7.99 -18.00
N HIS A 62 -12.74 7.18 -18.46
CA HIS A 62 -12.71 6.66 -19.81
C HIS A 62 -13.69 5.47 -19.98
N LYS A 63 -14.70 5.63 -20.85
CA LYS A 63 -15.75 4.61 -21.04
C LYS A 63 -15.22 3.22 -21.44
N PRO A 64 -14.27 3.09 -22.39
CA PRO A 64 -13.67 1.79 -22.71
C PRO A 64 -13.03 1.07 -21.51
N PHE A 65 -12.44 1.81 -20.58
CA PHE A 65 -11.87 1.25 -19.36
C PHE A 65 -12.97 0.70 -18.44
N GLN A 66 -14.03 1.48 -18.21
CA GLN A 66 -15.20 1.03 -17.42
C GLN A 66 -15.86 -0.22 -18.00
N VAL A 67 -15.99 -0.29 -19.33
CA VAL A 67 -16.53 -1.47 -20.03
C VAL A 67 -15.61 -2.68 -19.86
N MET A 68 -14.29 -2.50 -19.91
CA MET A 68 -13.33 -3.57 -19.66
C MET A 68 -13.47 -4.12 -18.24
N LEU A 69 -13.53 -3.25 -17.23
CA LEU A 69 -13.73 -3.69 -15.84
C LEU A 69 -15.00 -4.52 -15.67
N ALA A 70 -16.11 -4.07 -16.27
CA ALA A 70 -17.37 -4.81 -16.24
C ALA A 70 -17.29 -6.17 -16.94
N LYS A 71 -16.56 -6.26 -18.07
CA LYS A 71 -16.34 -7.53 -18.78
C LYS A 71 -15.54 -8.53 -17.95
N GLU A 72 -14.54 -8.06 -17.22
CA GLU A 72 -13.68 -8.89 -16.36
C GLU A 72 -14.24 -9.06 -14.94
N ASN A 73 -15.49 -8.65 -14.69
CA ASN A 73 -16.17 -8.72 -13.40
C ASN A 73 -15.42 -8.01 -12.25
N ILE A 74 -14.73 -6.93 -12.57
CA ILE A 74 -13.98 -6.09 -11.64
C ILE A 74 -14.88 -4.94 -11.19
N HIS A 75 -15.19 -4.88 -9.90
CA HIS A 75 -15.97 -3.78 -9.32
C HIS A 75 -15.07 -2.55 -9.23
N PHE A 76 -15.60 -1.40 -9.67
CA PHE A 76 -14.87 -0.14 -9.71
C PHE A 76 -14.41 0.30 -8.32
N ASP A 77 -15.25 0.08 -7.31
CA ASP A 77 -14.99 0.41 -5.89
C ASP A 77 -13.86 -0.41 -5.28
N ASN A 78 -13.50 -1.54 -5.90
CA ASN A 78 -12.42 -2.41 -5.45
C ASN A 78 -11.08 -2.07 -6.10
N ILE A 79 -11.00 -1.01 -6.92
CA ILE A 79 -9.76 -0.59 -7.58
C ILE A 79 -9.07 0.48 -6.75
N ARG A 80 -7.89 0.13 -6.24
CA ARG A 80 -6.97 1.03 -5.57
C ARG A 80 -5.88 1.42 -6.55
N SER A 81 -5.49 2.69 -6.57
CA SER A 81 -4.31 3.14 -7.31
C SER A 81 -3.12 3.16 -6.35
N THR A 82 -1.94 2.69 -6.79
CA THR A 82 -0.71 2.84 -5.99
C THR A 82 -0.26 4.30 -5.85
N ILE A 83 -0.96 5.23 -6.48
CA ILE A 83 -0.67 6.67 -6.46
C ILE A 83 -1.87 7.39 -5.88
N ASN A 84 -1.60 8.23 -4.87
CA ASN A 84 -2.59 9.01 -4.16
C ASN A 84 -3.25 10.04 -5.11
N LEU A 85 -4.55 9.88 -5.36
CA LEU A 85 -5.33 10.69 -6.31
C LEU A 85 -5.97 11.94 -5.68
N GLU A 86 -5.84 12.13 -4.38
CA GLU A 86 -6.54 13.18 -3.62
C GLU A 86 -5.85 14.55 -3.74
N ASN A 87 -4.59 14.57 -4.17
CA ASN A 87 -3.75 15.78 -4.10
C ASN A 87 -3.75 16.69 -5.35
N VAL A 88 -4.63 16.47 -6.33
CA VAL A 88 -4.56 17.19 -7.63
C VAL A 88 -4.88 18.69 -7.52
N ASN A 89 -5.52 19.14 -6.43
CA ASN A 89 -5.90 20.54 -6.22
C ASN A 89 -5.09 21.29 -5.14
N ALA A 90 -4.08 20.67 -4.51
CA ALA A 90 -3.29 21.32 -3.47
C ALA A 90 -2.09 22.10 -4.07
N PRO A 91 -1.88 23.38 -3.69
CA PRO A 91 -0.77 24.17 -4.22
C PRO A 91 0.59 23.56 -3.84
N VAL A 92 1.52 23.59 -4.81
CA VAL A 92 2.85 22.95 -4.83
C VAL A 92 3.72 23.24 -3.58
N ALA A 93 3.43 24.30 -2.83
CA ALA A 93 4.11 24.64 -1.58
C ALA A 93 3.76 23.72 -0.39
N SER A 94 2.71 22.90 -0.49
CA SER A 94 2.32 21.93 0.56
C SER A 94 2.92 20.53 0.33
N ARG A 95 3.74 20.37 -0.72
CA ARG A 95 4.22 19.06 -1.22
C ARG A 95 5.38 18.44 -0.42
N ASN A 96 6.02 19.21 0.46
CA ASN A 96 7.17 18.76 1.25
C ASN A 96 6.83 18.30 2.67
N GLU A 97 5.56 18.29 3.07
CA GLU A 97 5.13 17.79 4.36
C GLU A 97 3.92 16.89 4.15
N ARG A 98 4.16 15.59 3.98
CA ARG A 98 3.27 14.45 4.28
C ARG A 98 3.80 13.21 3.57
N GLU A 99 4.82 12.60 4.18
CA GLU A 99 4.87 11.14 4.21
C GLU A 99 3.53 10.62 4.75
N ASP A 100 3.05 9.54 4.16
CA ASP A 100 1.99 8.64 4.63
C ASP A 100 0.99 9.25 5.60
N ARG A 101 -0.12 9.70 5.03
CA ARG A 101 -1.37 9.82 5.78
C ARG A 101 -2.44 9.05 5.04
N THR A 102 -2.36 7.72 5.08
CA THR A 102 -3.54 6.93 5.43
C THR A 102 -3.89 7.33 6.87
N HIS A 103 -4.41 8.54 7.06
CA HIS A 103 -4.82 8.96 8.39
C HIS A 103 -6.10 8.19 8.67
N PRO A 104 -6.19 7.38 9.73
CA PRO A 104 -7.43 6.79 10.19
C PRO A 104 -8.44 7.87 10.66
N ALA A 105 -8.17 9.16 10.39
CA ALA A 105 -8.93 10.29 10.89
C ALA A 105 -10.16 10.63 10.04
N ASP A 106 -10.15 10.30 8.73
CA ASP A 106 -11.32 10.54 7.88
C ASP A 106 -12.39 9.45 8.04
N ASP A 107 -11.99 8.25 8.49
CA ASP A 107 -12.86 7.13 8.91
C ASP A 107 -12.75 6.82 10.42
N LEU A 108 -12.32 7.78 11.25
CA LEU A 108 -12.04 7.52 12.68
C LEU A 108 -13.26 7.00 13.43
N MET A 109 -14.44 7.51 13.09
CA MET A 109 -15.69 7.07 13.72
C MET A 109 -16.08 5.66 13.31
N ASP A 110 -15.85 5.27 12.05
CA ASP A 110 -16.15 3.92 11.57
C ASP A 110 -15.11 2.92 12.06
N PHE A 111 -13.83 3.28 12.06
CA PHE A 111 -12.73 2.46 12.58
C PHE A 111 -12.86 2.22 14.09
N VAL A 112 -13.18 3.25 14.89
CA VAL A 112 -13.43 3.10 16.34
C VAL A 112 -14.72 2.33 16.64
N GLN A 113 -15.72 2.38 15.76
CA GLN A 113 -16.96 1.60 15.92
C GLN A 113 -16.82 0.13 15.50
N GLN A 114 -15.95 -0.17 14.54
CA GLN A 114 -15.81 -1.49 13.94
C GLN A 114 -14.70 -2.32 14.57
N HIS A 115 -13.73 -1.70 15.25
CA HIS A 115 -12.59 -2.40 15.83
C HIS A 115 -12.51 -2.25 17.35
N SER A 116 -12.24 -3.38 18.02
CA SER A 116 -11.84 -3.36 19.42
C SER A 116 -10.42 -2.79 19.54
N LEU A 117 -10.07 -2.25 20.72
CA LEU A 117 -8.70 -1.78 20.96
C LEU A 117 -7.68 -2.92 20.80
N GLU A 118 -8.08 -4.16 21.11
CA GLU A 118 -7.26 -5.36 20.93
C GLU A 118 -6.98 -5.63 19.44
N GLU A 119 -8.00 -5.52 18.58
CA GLU A 119 -7.85 -5.64 17.12
C GLU A 119 -6.97 -4.54 16.52
N VAL A 120 -7.08 -3.31 17.04
CA VAL A 120 -6.21 -2.19 16.60
C VAL A 120 -4.76 -2.45 17.00
N ILE A 121 -4.52 -2.99 18.19
CA ILE A 121 -3.18 -3.35 18.64
C ILE A 121 -2.63 -4.53 17.82
N GLU A 122 -3.45 -5.55 17.53
CA GLU A 122 -3.05 -6.67 16.67
C GLU A 122 -2.70 -6.22 15.25
N TYR A 123 -3.50 -5.32 14.68
CA TYR A 123 -3.24 -4.73 13.37
C TYR A 123 -1.91 -3.96 13.35
N GLU A 124 -1.64 -3.14 14.38
CA GLU A 124 -0.38 -2.40 14.48
C GLU A 124 0.82 -3.34 14.67
N CYS A 125 0.66 -4.42 15.43
CA CYS A 125 1.68 -5.46 15.57
C CYS A 125 2.02 -6.12 14.21
N GLN A 126 1.01 -6.44 13.40
CA GLN A 126 1.21 -7.02 12.06
C GLN A 126 2.01 -6.08 11.14
N LEU A 127 1.66 -4.79 11.11
CA LEU A 127 2.39 -3.79 10.30
C LEU A 127 3.86 -3.66 10.71
N ILE A 128 4.15 -3.75 12.00
CA ILE A 128 5.53 -3.70 12.51
C ILE A 128 6.29 -4.99 12.13
N GLU A 129 5.64 -6.15 12.19
CA GLU A 129 6.23 -7.41 11.73
C GLU A 129 6.60 -7.40 10.24
N GLU A 130 5.71 -6.88 9.39
CA GLU A 130 5.98 -6.70 7.96
C GLU A 130 7.21 -5.81 7.73
N ARG A 131 7.30 -4.68 8.45
CA ARG A 131 8.48 -3.81 8.40
C ARG A 131 9.76 -4.52 8.86
N ILE A 132 9.70 -5.30 9.94
CA ILE A 132 10.85 -6.09 10.42
C ILE A 132 11.34 -7.04 9.32
N ASN A 133 10.41 -7.73 8.65
CA ASN A 133 10.74 -8.68 7.58
C ASN A 133 11.39 -7.98 6.39
N PHE A 134 10.84 -6.84 5.97
CA PHE A 134 11.40 -6.01 4.91
C PHE A 134 12.86 -5.60 5.20
N TYR A 135 13.15 -5.09 6.40
CA TYR A 135 14.52 -4.69 6.75
C TYR A 135 15.47 -5.89 6.91
N LYS A 136 14.97 -7.07 7.33
CA LYS A 136 15.76 -8.30 7.32
C LYS A 136 16.13 -8.74 5.91
N GLU A 137 15.25 -8.59 4.93
CA GLU A 137 15.58 -8.85 3.52
C GLU A 137 16.65 -7.90 3.00
N ILE A 138 16.59 -6.61 3.40
CA ILE A 138 17.65 -5.65 3.08
C ILE A 138 18.99 -6.12 3.66
N LEU A 139 19.03 -6.52 4.94
CA LEU A 139 20.25 -7.04 5.56
C LEU A 139 20.78 -8.29 4.85
N GLN A 140 19.89 -9.20 4.41
CA GLN A 140 20.29 -10.38 3.64
C GLN A 140 20.95 -10.00 2.31
N ARG A 141 20.37 -9.04 1.58
CA ARG A 141 20.95 -8.55 0.32
C ARG A 141 22.29 -7.84 0.55
N MET A 142 22.39 -6.98 1.57
CA MET A 142 23.65 -6.33 1.92
C MET A 142 24.75 -7.34 2.24
N PHE A 143 24.41 -8.42 2.96
CA PHE A 143 25.35 -9.48 3.25
C PHE A 143 25.82 -10.22 1.97
N MET A 144 24.92 -10.46 1.01
CA MET A 144 25.27 -11.02 -0.30
C MET A 144 26.19 -10.09 -1.11
N ASP A 145 26.07 -8.78 -0.93
CA ASP A 145 26.89 -7.75 -1.57
C ASP A 145 28.21 -7.48 -0.81
N ASN A 146 28.59 -8.34 0.14
CA ASN A 146 29.77 -8.24 1.02
C ASN A 146 29.76 -7.05 2.00
N LEU A 147 28.60 -6.43 2.23
CA LEU A 147 28.40 -5.46 3.30
C LEU A 147 27.96 -6.22 4.55
N GLY A 148 28.94 -6.53 5.41
CA GLY A 148 28.72 -7.31 6.63
C GLY A 148 28.50 -6.46 7.88
N PRO A 149 28.43 -7.08 9.08
CA PRO A 149 28.17 -6.40 10.36
C PRO A 149 29.17 -5.32 10.77
N SER A 150 30.35 -5.27 10.14
CA SER A 150 31.35 -4.22 10.35
C SER A 150 31.10 -2.97 9.51
N ASP A 151 30.18 -3.04 8.55
CA ASP A 151 29.81 -1.93 7.70
C ASP A 151 28.83 -0.98 8.43
N PRO A 152 29.07 0.35 8.41
CA PRO A 152 28.23 1.32 9.11
C PRO A 152 26.81 1.43 8.53
N GLU A 153 26.59 1.13 7.25
CA GLU A 153 25.25 1.10 6.67
C GLU A 153 24.49 -0.16 7.12
N PHE A 154 25.17 -1.30 7.17
CA PHE A 154 24.60 -2.54 7.71
C PHE A 154 24.16 -2.36 9.18
N GLN A 155 24.97 -1.70 9.99
CA GLN A 155 24.64 -1.39 11.39
C GLN A 155 23.39 -0.52 11.52
N LYS A 156 23.23 0.50 10.66
CA LYS A 156 22.01 1.36 10.67
C LYS A 156 20.75 0.55 10.37
N VAL A 157 20.79 -0.34 9.37
CA VAL A 157 19.64 -1.19 9.04
C VAL A 157 19.36 -2.18 10.17
N GLN A 158 20.42 -2.71 10.81
CA GLN A 158 20.28 -3.57 11.98
C GLN A 158 19.65 -2.85 13.17
N ASP A 159 20.00 -1.59 13.40
CA ASP A 159 19.39 -0.77 14.46
C ASP A 159 17.93 -0.45 14.17
N ILE A 160 17.55 -0.24 12.90
CA ILE A 160 16.14 -0.10 12.49
C ILE A 160 15.34 -1.37 12.83
N VAL A 161 15.89 -2.56 12.53
CA VAL A 161 15.27 -3.83 12.91
C VAL A 161 15.09 -3.92 14.43
N ARG A 162 16.10 -3.56 15.22
CA ARG A 162 16.01 -3.57 16.69
C ARG A 162 14.94 -2.62 17.22
N ILE A 163 14.83 -1.42 16.66
CA ILE A 163 13.82 -0.44 17.05
C ILE A 163 12.43 -1.01 16.80
N HIS A 164 12.19 -1.57 15.62
CA HIS A 164 10.89 -2.17 15.32
C HIS A 164 10.58 -3.40 16.19
N GLN A 165 11.57 -4.24 16.49
CA GLN A 165 11.40 -5.36 17.42
C GLN A 165 11.02 -4.88 18.83
N TYR A 166 11.71 -3.86 19.34
CA TYR A 166 11.37 -3.27 20.63
C TYR A 166 9.95 -2.69 20.65
N SER A 167 9.55 -2.01 19.57
CA SER A 167 8.20 -1.47 19.41
C SER A 167 7.15 -2.58 19.36
N LEU A 168 7.42 -3.68 18.66
CA LEU A 168 6.53 -4.85 18.58
C LEU A 168 6.34 -5.50 19.95
N ASP A 169 7.43 -5.74 20.68
CA ASP A 169 7.38 -6.30 22.04
C ASP A 169 6.60 -5.38 22.99
N SER A 170 6.80 -4.06 22.87
CA SER A 170 6.08 -3.06 23.67
C SER A 170 4.58 -3.04 23.36
N LEU A 171 4.21 -3.05 22.07
CA LEU A 171 2.80 -3.00 21.63
C LEU A 171 2.05 -4.29 21.93
N SER A 172 2.65 -5.46 21.66
CA SER A 172 2.05 -6.76 21.96
C SER A 172 1.80 -6.95 23.46
N SER A 173 2.64 -6.35 24.32
CA SER A 173 2.43 -6.38 25.78
C SER A 173 1.20 -5.61 26.25
N LEU A 174 0.66 -4.68 25.44
CA LEU A 174 -0.53 -3.90 25.77
C LEU A 174 -1.82 -4.71 25.70
N ASN A 175 -1.85 -5.83 24.96
CA ASN A 175 -3.01 -6.72 24.89
C ASN A 175 -3.20 -7.58 26.16
N GLY A 176 -2.24 -7.56 27.10
CA GLY A 176 -2.36 -8.19 28.42
C GLY A 176 -2.56 -9.72 28.39
N PRO A 177 -2.46 -10.39 29.56
CA PRO A 177 -2.92 -11.77 29.68
C PRO A 177 -4.45 -11.79 29.66
N ASN A 178 -5.03 -12.51 28.70
CA ASN A 178 -6.46 -12.70 28.51
C ASN A 178 -7.17 -13.06 29.85
N LEU A 179 -7.85 -12.07 30.47
CA LEU A 179 -8.50 -12.21 31.78
C LEU A 179 -9.89 -12.89 31.70
N ASP A 180 -10.26 -13.47 30.56
CA ASP A 180 -11.56 -14.15 30.40
C ASP A 180 -11.52 -15.68 30.62
N ALA A 181 -10.36 -16.24 30.99
CA ALA A 181 -10.20 -17.67 31.31
C ALA A 181 -10.61 -18.06 32.76
N GLY A 182 -11.51 -17.31 33.41
CA GLY A 182 -11.69 -17.40 34.87
C GLY A 182 -13.11 -17.51 35.45
N ARG A 183 -14.20 -17.41 34.67
CA ARG A 183 -15.58 -17.53 35.20
C ARG A 183 -16.27 -18.84 34.83
N ARG A 184 -15.69 -19.98 35.18
CA ARG A 184 -16.46 -21.22 35.42
C ARG A 184 -15.83 -22.04 36.54
N GLY A 185 -16.47 -22.01 37.71
CA GLY A 185 -16.32 -23.08 38.70
C GLY A 185 -16.25 -22.62 40.16
N ARG A 186 -17.41 -22.43 40.80
CA ARG A 186 -17.84 -23.13 42.03
C ARG A 186 -19.08 -22.47 42.62
N PHE A 187 -20.22 -23.10 42.38
CA PHE A 187 -21.16 -23.44 43.45
C PHE A 187 -20.83 -24.88 43.88
#